data_AF-A0A3N4MJD5-F1
#
_entry.id   AF-A0A3N4MJD5-F1
#
_cell.length_a   1.000
_cell.length_b   1.000
_cell.length_c   1.000
_cell.angle_alpha   90.00
_cell.angle_beta   90.00
_cell.angle_gamma   90.00
#
_symmetry.space_group_name_H-M   'P 1'
#
loop_
_entity.id
_entity.type
_entity.pdbx_description
1 polymer ?
#
loop_
_entity_poly.entity_id
_entity_poly.type
_entity_poly.pdbx_seq_one_letter_code
_entity_poly.pdbx_strand_id
1 'polypeptide(L)'
;MKWVTLHRPKIDHIACSWFILRFINPNAEILFVSYEEVNDFIGRDDVMLFDIKGAEYTTLNNDGCMFDVFVRKHQPENPALEEIAHIVRGAVTGSFHFAPQSAGLWAVVMGIAYNVHSDAEFLQQSLAVFDGLLTWETRFRKPLHKYSEYKLMEVFHRFITQKYGDRAKKPVWVKEIAAIVQDEIDTSLSLDLAALSEKLPANPGSLIPYPDFHTFGEEIRRRRIEKAMQLMEEDKYSLTEVAYITGFSDLGHFSRIFSEHYGKTPTGHLKTIRAQKNKEEEE
;
A
#
# COMPACT_ATOMS: atom_id res chain seq x y z
N MET A 1 29.64 -20.73 -10.81
CA MET A 1 28.71 -20.81 -9.68
C MET A 1 27.31 -20.84 -10.26
N LYS A 2 26.53 -21.86 -9.93
CA LYS A 2 25.14 -22.00 -10.36
C LYS A 2 24.22 -21.32 -9.36
N TRP A 3 23.20 -20.63 -9.82
CA TRP A 3 22.15 -20.05 -8.99
C TRP A 3 20.83 -20.73 -9.35
N VAL A 4 20.25 -21.43 -8.39
CA VAL A 4 19.13 -22.35 -8.62
C VAL A 4 17.88 -21.81 -7.91
N THR A 5 16.77 -21.77 -8.64
CA THR A 5 15.44 -21.42 -8.14
C THR A 5 14.35 -22.26 -8.83
N LEU A 6 13.09 -22.04 -8.50
CA LEU A 6 11.96 -22.84 -8.99
C LEU A 6 11.58 -22.51 -10.44
N HIS A 7 11.24 -23.55 -11.20
CA HIS A 7 10.71 -23.44 -12.56
C HIS A 7 9.38 -22.67 -12.62
N ARG A 8 9.00 -22.20 -13.82
CA ARG A 8 7.87 -21.28 -14.04
C ARG A 8 8.03 -20.02 -13.18
N PRO A 9 9.12 -19.26 -13.39
CA PRO A 9 9.47 -18.18 -12.51
C PRO A 9 8.44 -17.07 -12.52
N LYS A 10 8.25 -16.44 -11.37
CA LYS A 10 7.46 -15.22 -11.23
C LYS A 10 8.35 -14.00 -11.49
N ILE A 11 7.73 -12.82 -11.56
CA ILE A 11 8.44 -11.53 -11.74
C ILE A 11 9.60 -11.39 -10.77
N ASP A 12 9.42 -11.79 -9.51
CA ASP A 12 10.43 -11.71 -8.46
C ASP A 12 11.67 -12.57 -8.75
N HIS A 13 11.48 -13.84 -9.15
CA HIS A 13 12.58 -14.72 -9.54
C HIS A 13 13.37 -14.15 -10.72
N ILE A 14 12.70 -13.56 -11.70
CA ILE A 14 13.34 -12.91 -12.85
C ILE A 14 14.12 -11.67 -12.42
N ALA A 15 13.53 -10.82 -11.57
CA ALA A 15 14.19 -9.63 -11.03
C ALA A 15 15.47 -10.00 -10.26
N CYS A 16 15.40 -11.03 -9.41
CA CYS A 16 16.55 -11.53 -8.66
C CYS A 16 17.61 -12.14 -9.58
N SER A 17 17.20 -12.90 -10.59
CA SER A 17 18.10 -13.46 -11.61
C SER A 17 18.83 -12.36 -12.39
N TRP A 18 18.11 -11.29 -12.78
CA TRP A 18 18.71 -10.11 -13.38
C TRP A 18 19.70 -9.43 -12.42
N PHE A 19 19.35 -9.27 -11.15
CA PHE A 19 20.22 -8.68 -10.14
C PHE A 19 21.52 -9.48 -9.99
N ILE A 20 21.43 -10.80 -9.90
CA ILE A 20 22.59 -11.69 -9.81
C ILE A 20 23.53 -11.44 -10.99
N LEU A 21 22.99 -11.43 -12.21
CA LEU A 21 23.76 -11.28 -13.45
C LEU A 21 24.36 -9.87 -13.63
N ARG A 22 23.86 -8.84 -12.94
CA ARG A 22 24.34 -7.46 -13.08
C ARG A 22 25.22 -6.99 -11.93
N PHE A 23 24.93 -7.42 -10.70
CA PHE A 23 25.54 -6.86 -9.49
C PHE A 23 26.31 -7.86 -8.64
N ILE A 24 26.12 -9.17 -8.86
CA ILE A 24 26.78 -10.20 -8.06
C ILE A 24 27.82 -10.95 -8.89
N ASN A 25 27.39 -11.63 -9.96
CA ASN A 25 28.27 -12.42 -10.81
C ASN A 25 27.73 -12.46 -12.25
N PRO A 26 28.38 -11.77 -13.22
CA PRO A 26 27.94 -11.74 -14.61
C PRO A 26 28.10 -13.09 -15.33
N ASN A 27 28.90 -14.01 -14.79
CA ASN A 27 29.10 -15.36 -15.31
C ASN A 27 28.29 -16.41 -14.54
N ALA A 28 27.31 -15.99 -13.72
CA ALA A 28 26.41 -16.92 -13.03
C ALA A 28 25.54 -17.68 -14.04
N GLU A 29 25.36 -18.97 -13.80
CA GLU A 29 24.40 -19.79 -14.53
C GLU A 29 23.11 -19.86 -13.72
N ILE A 30 22.02 -19.30 -14.23
CA ILE A 30 20.70 -19.36 -13.58
C ILE A 30 19.98 -20.63 -14.03
N LEU A 31 19.57 -21.45 -13.08
CA LEU A 31 18.88 -22.70 -13.33
C LEU A 31 17.49 -22.68 -12.67
N PHE A 32 16.49 -23.09 -13.45
CA PHE A 32 15.11 -23.20 -13.04
C PHE A 32 14.75 -24.68 -12.94
N VAL A 33 14.43 -25.16 -11.73
CA VAL A 33 14.23 -26.59 -11.45
C VAL A 33 12.88 -26.85 -10.78
N SER A 34 12.37 -28.07 -10.88
CA SER A 34 11.17 -28.47 -10.14
C SER A 34 11.44 -28.53 -8.63
N TYR A 35 10.39 -28.54 -7.81
CA TYR A 35 10.53 -28.64 -6.36
C TYR A 35 11.22 -29.94 -5.92
N GLU A 36 10.97 -31.03 -6.64
CA GLU A 36 11.58 -32.33 -6.38
C GLU A 36 13.09 -32.33 -6.66
N GLU A 37 13.49 -31.64 -7.74
CA GLU A 37 14.88 -31.53 -8.21
C GLU A 37 15.74 -30.66 -7.28
N VAL A 38 15.14 -29.75 -6.50
CA VAL A 38 15.87 -28.89 -5.54
C VAL A 38 16.78 -29.69 -4.62
N ASN A 39 16.33 -30.87 -4.16
CA ASN A 39 17.09 -31.70 -3.23
C ASN A 39 18.45 -32.14 -3.79
N ASP A 40 18.57 -32.26 -5.11
CA ASP A 40 19.82 -32.67 -5.76
C ASP A 40 20.91 -31.60 -5.64
N PHE A 41 20.52 -30.35 -5.37
CA PHE A 41 21.40 -29.18 -5.30
C PHE A 41 21.76 -28.76 -3.87
N ILE A 42 21.03 -29.23 -2.85
CA ILE A 42 21.26 -28.85 -1.46
C ILE A 42 22.65 -29.32 -0.99
N GLY A 43 23.39 -28.42 -0.36
CA GLY A 43 24.71 -28.72 0.23
C GLY A 43 25.86 -28.81 -0.76
N ARG A 44 25.65 -28.47 -2.04
CA ARG A 44 26.73 -28.36 -3.02
C ARG A 44 27.41 -26.99 -2.92
N ASP A 45 28.74 -26.98 -2.86
CA ASP A 45 29.52 -25.74 -2.72
C ASP A 45 29.51 -24.85 -3.98
N ASP A 46 29.22 -25.42 -5.15
CA ASP A 46 29.17 -24.70 -6.44
C ASP A 46 27.79 -24.11 -6.78
N VAL A 47 26.81 -24.26 -5.86
CA VAL A 47 25.41 -23.90 -6.05
C VAL A 47 24.92 -22.93 -4.97
N MET A 48 24.24 -21.87 -5.40
CA MET A 48 23.51 -20.96 -4.55
C MET A 48 22.00 -21.11 -4.80
N LEU A 49 21.25 -21.44 -3.76
CA LEU A 49 19.79 -21.50 -3.82
C LEU A 49 19.18 -20.14 -3.47
N PHE A 50 18.08 -19.78 -4.11
CA PHE A 50 17.27 -18.61 -3.76
C PHE A 50 15.79 -18.84 -4.05
N ASP A 51 14.91 -18.18 -3.28
CA ASP A 51 13.46 -18.38 -3.25
C ASP A 51 13.00 -19.81 -3.01
N ILE A 52 13.78 -20.51 -2.20
CA ILE A 52 13.55 -21.87 -1.78
C ILE A 52 13.62 -21.91 -0.26
N LYS A 53 12.75 -22.71 0.38
CA LYS A 53 12.75 -22.86 1.84
C LYS A 53 14.11 -23.37 2.32
N GLY A 54 14.73 -22.63 3.24
CA GLY A 54 16.05 -22.96 3.77
C GLY A 54 17.23 -22.47 2.92
N ALA A 55 16.98 -21.76 1.82
CA ALA A 55 18.02 -21.08 1.06
C ALA A 55 18.60 -19.87 1.81
N GLU A 56 19.84 -19.51 1.48
CA GLU A 56 20.49 -18.30 2.02
C GLU A 56 19.71 -17.03 1.67
N TYR A 57 19.13 -16.99 0.47
CA TYR A 57 18.26 -15.92 0.00
C TYR A 57 16.82 -16.40 0.08
N THR A 58 16.17 -16.08 1.19
CA THR A 58 14.75 -16.31 1.42
C THR A 58 14.10 -15.05 1.97
N THR A 59 12.83 -14.85 1.65
CA THR A 59 12.08 -13.70 2.10
C THR A 59 11.87 -13.81 3.61
N LEU A 60 12.56 -12.97 4.39
CA LEU A 60 12.62 -13.13 5.85
C LEU A 60 11.35 -12.65 6.57
N ASN A 61 10.46 -11.90 5.93
CA ASN A 61 9.20 -11.40 6.51
C ASN A 61 8.16 -11.16 5.39
N ASN A 62 6.87 -11.32 5.71
CA ASN A 62 5.74 -11.32 4.75
C ASN A 62 5.49 -10.00 3.98
N ASP A 63 6.23 -8.92 4.26
CA ASP A 63 6.04 -7.59 3.62
C ASP A 63 7.16 -7.20 2.63
N GLY A 64 8.11 -8.11 2.36
CA GLY A 64 9.19 -7.90 1.40
C GLY A 64 9.04 -8.77 0.16
N CYS A 65 9.49 -8.28 -0.98
CA CYS A 65 9.76 -9.08 -2.17
C CYS A 65 11.19 -9.63 -2.07
N MET A 66 11.50 -10.80 -2.66
CA MET A 66 12.85 -11.36 -2.58
C MET A 66 13.91 -10.40 -3.11
N PHE A 67 13.56 -9.66 -4.16
CA PHE A 67 14.41 -8.60 -4.70
C PHE A 67 14.86 -7.58 -3.64
N ASP A 68 14.00 -7.24 -2.66
CA ASP A 68 14.38 -6.36 -1.54
C ASP A 68 15.51 -6.94 -0.67
N VAL A 69 15.58 -8.27 -0.54
CA VAL A 69 16.65 -8.96 0.19
C VAL A 69 17.98 -8.82 -0.55
N PHE A 70 17.96 -8.99 -1.88
CA PHE A 70 19.13 -8.83 -2.73
C PHE A 70 19.68 -7.40 -2.69
N VAL A 71 18.81 -6.39 -2.86
CA VAL A 71 19.21 -4.98 -2.81
C VAL A 71 19.79 -4.64 -1.44
N ARG A 72 19.10 -4.98 -0.34
CA ARG A 72 19.59 -4.68 1.02
C ARG A 72 20.91 -5.35 1.35
N LYS A 73 21.14 -6.57 0.87
CA LYS A 73 22.35 -7.34 1.18
C LYS A 73 23.56 -6.90 0.36
N HIS A 74 23.36 -6.59 -0.92
CA HIS A 74 24.47 -6.38 -1.86
C HIS A 74 24.65 -4.94 -2.34
N GLN A 75 23.60 -4.11 -2.28
CA GLN A 75 23.57 -2.74 -2.78
C GLN A 75 22.73 -1.78 -1.89
N PRO A 76 22.93 -1.76 -0.55
CA PRO A 76 22.06 -1.03 0.38
C PRO A 76 22.05 0.49 0.19
N GLU A 77 23.10 1.05 -0.41
CA GLU A 77 23.25 2.50 -0.62
C GLU A 77 22.94 2.94 -2.05
N ASN A 78 22.37 2.05 -2.87
CA ASN A 78 22.07 2.36 -4.27
C ASN A 78 20.62 2.84 -4.43
N PRO A 79 20.37 4.17 -4.53
CA PRO A 79 19.01 4.71 -4.54
C PRO A 79 18.21 4.32 -5.79
N ALA A 80 18.88 4.04 -6.91
CA ALA A 80 18.20 3.58 -8.13
C ALA A 80 17.67 2.16 -7.95
N LEU A 81 18.44 1.28 -7.30
CA LEU A 81 18.01 -0.09 -7.02
C LEU A 81 16.96 -0.15 -5.92
N GLU A 82 16.99 0.77 -4.95
CA GLU A 82 15.93 0.92 -3.95
C GLU A 82 14.59 1.29 -4.62
N GLU A 83 14.59 2.25 -5.54
CA GLU A 83 13.38 2.62 -6.27
C GLU A 83 12.90 1.50 -7.22
N ILE A 84 13.81 0.76 -7.87
CA ILE A 84 13.43 -0.46 -8.60
C ILE A 84 12.80 -1.47 -7.67
N ALA A 85 13.31 -1.65 -6.45
CA ALA A 85 12.75 -2.58 -5.49
C ALA A 85 11.29 -2.21 -5.14
N HIS A 86 10.98 -0.93 -4.98
CA HIS A 86 9.59 -0.47 -4.83
C HIS A 86 8.71 -0.80 -6.05
N ILE A 87 9.22 -0.60 -7.26
CA ILE A 87 8.50 -0.92 -8.50
C ILE A 87 8.22 -2.43 -8.58
N VAL A 88 9.23 -3.27 -8.34
CA VAL A 88 9.13 -4.73 -8.37
C VAL A 88 8.16 -5.21 -7.30
N ARG A 89 8.26 -4.69 -6.08
CA ARG A 89 7.34 -5.04 -4.99
C ARG A 89 5.89 -4.76 -5.38
N GLY A 90 5.59 -3.57 -5.89
CA GLY A 90 4.24 -3.22 -6.35
C GLY A 90 3.74 -4.10 -7.49
N ALA A 91 4.64 -4.56 -8.39
CA ALA A 91 4.27 -5.47 -9.47
C ALA A 91 3.99 -6.89 -8.97
N VAL A 92 4.80 -7.41 -8.04
CA VAL A 92 4.67 -8.75 -7.48
C VAL A 92 3.44 -8.88 -6.59
N THR A 93 3.14 -7.85 -5.78
CA THR A 93 2.00 -7.87 -4.84
C THR A 93 0.68 -7.39 -5.45
N GLY A 94 0.70 -6.85 -6.67
CA GLY A 94 -0.46 -6.17 -7.27
C GLY A 94 -0.75 -4.78 -6.66
N SER A 95 0.12 -4.29 -5.78
CA SER A 95 0.03 -2.97 -5.15
C SER A 95 0.57 -1.87 -6.07
N PHE A 96 -0.06 -1.66 -7.22
CA PHE A 96 0.43 -0.73 -8.26
C PHE A 96 0.49 0.75 -7.84
N HIS A 97 -0.10 1.11 -6.69
CA HIS A 97 -0.01 2.45 -6.12
C HIS A 97 1.39 2.76 -5.54
N PHE A 98 2.24 1.75 -5.29
CA PHE A 98 3.62 1.97 -4.83
C PHE A 98 4.46 2.72 -5.86
N ALA A 99 4.28 2.41 -7.14
CA ALA A 99 4.88 3.15 -8.24
C ALA A 99 4.03 2.99 -9.51
N PRO A 100 3.73 4.06 -10.25
CA PRO A 100 3.00 3.97 -11.52
C PRO A 100 3.60 2.96 -12.52
N GLN A 101 4.92 2.77 -12.45
CA GLN A 101 5.69 1.84 -13.29
C GLN A 101 5.38 0.37 -12.97
N SER A 102 4.90 0.05 -11.76
CA SER A 102 4.61 -1.32 -11.35
C SER A 102 3.55 -1.99 -12.22
N ALA A 103 2.49 -1.27 -12.58
CA ALA A 103 1.44 -1.80 -13.47
C ALA A 103 1.99 -2.11 -14.88
N GLY A 104 2.86 -1.23 -15.40
CA GLY A 104 3.51 -1.43 -16.70
C GLY A 104 4.50 -2.61 -16.68
N LEU A 105 5.32 -2.70 -15.63
CA LEU A 105 6.23 -3.84 -15.43
C LEU A 105 5.45 -5.16 -15.37
N TRP A 106 4.37 -5.20 -14.57
CA TRP A 106 3.51 -6.37 -14.46
C TRP A 106 2.92 -6.76 -15.81
N ALA A 107 2.32 -5.82 -16.53
CA ALA A 107 1.67 -6.08 -17.83
C ALA A 107 2.66 -6.63 -18.87
N VAL A 108 3.85 -6.04 -18.97
CA VAL A 108 4.87 -6.48 -19.94
C VAL A 108 5.43 -7.85 -19.57
N VAL A 109 5.87 -8.04 -18.33
CA VAL A 109 6.53 -9.28 -17.91
C VAL A 109 5.55 -10.46 -17.93
N MET A 110 4.30 -10.26 -17.51
CA MET A 110 3.26 -11.29 -17.62
C MET A 110 2.93 -11.63 -19.07
N GLY A 111 2.93 -10.64 -19.98
CA GLY A 111 2.76 -10.88 -21.41
C GLY A 111 3.89 -11.73 -22.00
N ILE A 112 5.14 -11.47 -21.63
CA ILE A 112 6.29 -12.30 -22.03
C ILE A 112 6.13 -13.72 -21.48
N ALA A 113 5.81 -13.86 -20.19
CA ALA A 113 5.62 -15.16 -19.54
C ALA A 113 4.51 -16.01 -20.20
N TYR A 114 3.47 -15.36 -20.75
CA TYR A 114 2.42 -16.07 -21.48
C TYR A 114 2.89 -16.55 -22.86
N ASN A 115 3.68 -15.73 -23.57
CA ASN A 115 4.11 -16.02 -24.93
C ASN A 115 5.32 -16.97 -25.02
N VAL A 116 6.12 -17.07 -23.94
CA VAL A 116 7.35 -17.85 -23.89
C VAL A 116 7.19 -19.01 -22.93
N HIS A 117 7.46 -20.24 -23.40
CA HIS A 117 7.26 -21.46 -22.60
C HIS A 117 8.54 -22.00 -21.96
N SER A 118 9.70 -21.43 -22.30
CA SER A 118 11.00 -21.77 -21.71
C SER A 118 11.38 -20.75 -20.65
N ASP A 119 11.67 -21.20 -19.42
CA ASP A 119 12.06 -20.31 -18.31
C ASP A 119 13.36 -19.54 -18.61
N ALA A 120 14.32 -20.19 -19.28
CA ALA A 120 15.58 -19.57 -19.68
C ALA A 120 15.37 -18.46 -20.72
N GLU A 121 14.48 -18.70 -21.69
CA GLU A 121 14.15 -17.70 -22.71
C GLU A 121 13.33 -16.56 -22.09
N PHE A 122 12.42 -16.87 -21.18
CA PHE A 122 11.66 -15.86 -20.44
C PHE A 122 12.59 -14.93 -19.65
N LEU A 123 13.57 -15.50 -18.94
CA LEU A 123 14.62 -14.71 -18.29
C LEU A 123 15.36 -13.84 -19.31
N GLN A 124 15.89 -14.43 -20.38
CA GLN A 124 16.66 -13.73 -21.39
C GLN A 124 15.91 -12.53 -21.99
N GLN A 125 14.63 -12.70 -22.36
CA GLN A 125 13.81 -11.63 -22.90
C GLN A 125 13.49 -10.56 -21.85
N SER A 126 13.32 -10.95 -20.59
CA SER A 126 13.00 -10.02 -19.51
C SER A 126 14.20 -9.18 -19.04
N LEU A 127 15.44 -9.62 -19.23
CA LEU A 127 16.63 -8.87 -18.80
C LEU A 127 16.65 -7.43 -19.34
N ALA A 128 16.28 -7.26 -20.60
CA ALA A 128 16.23 -5.95 -21.24
C ALA A 128 15.20 -5.00 -20.60
N VAL A 129 14.11 -5.53 -20.04
CA VAL A 129 13.09 -4.75 -19.33
C VAL A 129 13.69 -4.13 -18.06
N PHE A 130 14.42 -4.93 -17.28
CA PHE A 130 15.07 -4.47 -16.05
C PHE A 130 16.27 -3.55 -16.34
N ASP A 131 17.08 -3.85 -17.36
CA ASP A 131 18.14 -2.95 -17.83
C ASP A 131 17.56 -1.59 -18.27
N GLY A 132 16.40 -1.61 -18.93
CA GLY A 132 15.65 -0.41 -19.30
C GLY A 132 15.14 0.38 -18.09
N LEU A 133 14.58 -0.30 -17.09
CA LEU A 133 14.14 0.33 -15.83
C LEU A 133 15.31 0.99 -15.09
N LEU A 134 16.45 0.30 -14.95
CA LEU A 134 17.65 0.86 -14.33
C LEU A 134 18.19 2.08 -15.09
N THR A 135 18.21 2.00 -16.42
CA THR A 135 18.62 3.12 -17.26
C THR A 135 17.65 4.30 -17.11
N TRP A 136 16.35 4.04 -17.07
CA TRP A 136 15.33 5.05 -16.86
C TRP A 136 15.50 5.75 -15.51
N GLU A 137 15.62 4.98 -14.43
CA GLU A 137 15.86 5.49 -13.07
C GLU A 137 17.12 6.36 -12.99
N THR A 138 18.23 5.90 -13.57
CA THR A 138 19.53 6.57 -13.44
C THR A 138 19.71 7.76 -14.38
N ARG A 139 19.02 7.81 -15.53
CA ARG A 139 19.27 8.82 -16.58
C ARG A 139 18.10 9.75 -16.86
N PHE A 140 16.87 9.27 -16.73
CA PHE A 140 15.69 9.97 -17.24
C PHE A 140 14.71 10.37 -16.14
N ARG A 141 14.68 9.65 -15.03
CA ARG A 141 13.84 10.01 -13.89
C ARG A 141 14.37 11.30 -13.28
N LYS A 142 13.61 12.38 -13.49
CA LYS A 142 13.79 13.58 -12.67
C LYS A 142 13.43 13.21 -11.24
N PRO A 143 14.20 13.60 -10.22
CA PRO A 143 13.79 13.38 -8.84
C PRO A 143 12.39 13.98 -8.67
N LEU A 144 11.41 13.10 -8.47
CA LEU A 144 10.10 13.51 -7.98
C LEU A 144 10.42 14.30 -6.71
N HIS A 145 10.01 15.56 -6.65
CA HIS A 145 10.07 16.30 -5.40
C HIS A 145 9.17 15.53 -4.43
N LYS A 146 9.79 14.68 -3.60
CA LYS A 146 9.16 14.11 -2.40
C LYS A 146 8.96 15.31 -1.48
N TYR A 147 7.90 16.08 -1.71
CA TYR A 147 7.41 16.99 -0.69
C TYR A 147 6.95 16.09 0.45
N SER A 148 7.53 16.29 1.64
CA SER A 148 6.88 15.73 2.82
C SER A 148 5.46 16.25 2.86
N GLU A 149 4.51 15.44 3.35
CA GLU A 149 3.11 15.85 3.53
C GLU A 149 3.03 17.18 4.27
N TYR A 150 3.91 17.38 5.26
CA TYR A 150 4.09 18.65 5.97
C TYR A 150 4.43 19.83 5.06
N LYS A 151 5.34 19.67 4.10
CA LYS A 151 5.74 20.74 3.18
C LYS A 151 4.66 21.03 2.14
N LEU A 152 3.93 20.00 1.72
CA LEU A 152 2.76 20.18 0.86
C LEU A 152 1.65 20.92 1.62
N MET A 153 1.41 20.56 2.88
CA MET A 153 0.46 21.24 3.77
C MET A 153 0.90 22.66 4.08
N GLU A 154 2.19 22.92 4.28
CA GLU A 154 2.71 24.26 4.51
C GLU A 154 2.48 25.16 3.28
N VAL A 155 2.77 24.65 2.08
CA VAL A 155 2.53 25.38 0.81
C VAL A 155 1.04 25.60 0.59
N PHE A 156 0.20 24.60 0.83
CA PHE A 156 -1.25 24.68 0.67
C PHE A 156 -1.87 25.65 1.69
N HIS A 157 -1.48 25.55 2.96
CA HIS A 157 -1.88 26.47 4.03
C HIS A 157 -1.45 27.90 3.69
N ARG A 158 -0.19 28.10 3.28
CA ARG A 158 0.32 29.42 2.87
C ARG A 158 -0.47 30.00 1.69
N PHE A 159 -0.78 29.18 0.69
CA PHE A 159 -1.58 29.60 -0.46
C PHE A 159 -3.00 30.02 -0.07
N ILE A 160 -3.67 29.22 0.77
CA ILE A 160 -5.01 29.54 1.27
C ILE A 160 -4.98 30.84 2.09
N THR A 161 -4.05 30.95 3.03
CA THR A 161 -3.95 32.09 3.95
C THR A 161 -3.56 33.38 3.22
N GLN A 162 -2.64 33.32 2.25
CA GLN A 162 -2.28 34.49 1.44
C GLN A 162 -3.40 34.94 0.49
N LYS A 163 -4.11 34.01 -0.14
CA LYS A 163 -5.10 34.34 -1.18
C LYS A 163 -6.49 34.65 -0.63
N TYR A 164 -6.86 34.09 0.51
CA TYR A 164 -8.20 34.22 1.09
C TYR A 164 -8.20 34.79 2.52
N GLY A 165 -7.08 34.78 3.25
CA GLY A 165 -7.05 35.21 4.66
C GLY A 165 -8.07 34.47 5.55
N ASP A 166 -8.22 34.93 6.80
CA ASP A 166 -9.14 34.30 7.76
C ASP A 166 -10.61 34.67 7.54
N ARG A 167 -10.88 35.77 6.82
CA ARG A 167 -12.23 36.34 6.67
C ARG A 167 -12.82 36.25 5.26
N ALA A 168 -12.07 35.85 4.22
CA ALA A 168 -12.67 35.71 2.89
C ALA A 168 -13.36 34.35 2.72
N LYS A 169 -14.45 34.36 1.94
CA LYS A 169 -15.22 33.18 1.59
C LYS A 169 -14.36 32.24 0.74
N LYS A 170 -13.83 31.18 1.35
CA LYS A 170 -13.03 30.15 0.68
C LYS A 170 -13.87 29.48 -0.42
N PRO A 171 -13.32 29.25 -1.64
CA PRO A 171 -13.99 28.51 -2.69
C PRO A 171 -14.43 27.12 -2.23
N VAL A 172 -15.48 26.58 -2.86
CA VAL A 172 -16.03 25.25 -2.53
C VAL A 172 -14.94 24.17 -2.63
N TRP A 173 -14.13 24.18 -3.68
CA TRP A 173 -13.03 23.23 -3.87
C TRP A 173 -11.98 23.26 -2.74
N VAL A 174 -11.77 24.40 -2.07
CA VAL A 174 -10.85 24.49 -0.92
C VAL A 174 -11.42 23.73 0.29
N LYS A 175 -12.73 23.78 0.47
CA LYS A 175 -13.43 23.01 1.51
C LYS A 175 -13.44 21.52 1.17
N GLU A 176 -13.59 21.17 -0.10
CA GLU A 176 -13.52 19.79 -0.58
C GLU A 176 -12.14 19.19 -0.38
N ILE A 177 -11.06 19.91 -0.71
CA ILE A 177 -9.69 19.42 -0.45
C ILE A 177 -9.41 19.33 1.04
N ALA A 178 -9.80 20.32 1.85
CA ALA A 178 -9.65 20.23 3.30
C ALA A 178 -10.40 19.03 3.88
N ALA A 179 -11.59 18.75 3.35
CA ALA A 179 -12.36 17.56 3.68
C ALA A 179 -11.63 16.27 3.30
N ILE A 180 -11.07 16.16 2.09
CA ILE A 180 -10.31 14.97 1.65
C ILE A 180 -9.06 14.78 2.51
N VAL A 181 -8.30 15.85 2.78
CA VAL A 181 -7.11 15.78 3.63
C VAL A 181 -7.48 15.39 5.06
N GLN A 182 -8.55 15.95 5.61
CA GLN A 182 -9.02 15.58 6.95
C GLN A 182 -9.56 14.14 7.00
N ASP A 183 -10.15 13.65 5.91
CA ASP A 183 -10.63 12.28 5.75
C ASP A 183 -9.46 11.28 5.74
N GLU A 184 -8.39 11.59 5.00
CA GLU A 184 -7.15 10.82 4.97
C GLU A 184 -6.43 10.86 6.32
N ILE A 185 -6.36 12.01 6.97
CA ILE A 185 -5.78 12.17 8.32
C ILE A 185 -6.57 11.34 9.33
N ASP A 186 -7.90 11.47 9.37
CA ASP A 186 -8.73 10.77 10.33
C ASP A 186 -8.69 9.25 10.12
N THR A 187 -8.53 8.79 8.86
CA THR A 187 -8.35 7.38 8.53
C THR A 187 -6.96 6.88 8.92
N SER A 188 -5.91 7.61 8.53
CA SER A 188 -4.51 7.22 8.73
C SER A 188 -4.01 7.38 10.16
N LEU A 189 -4.50 8.36 10.95
CA LEU A 189 -4.12 8.55 12.36
C LEU A 189 -4.56 7.40 13.28
N SER A 190 -5.40 6.48 12.81
CA SER A 190 -5.94 5.39 13.63
C SER A 190 -5.41 4.01 13.32
N LEU A 191 -4.71 3.84 12.19
CA LEU A 191 -4.03 2.59 11.88
C LEU A 191 -2.68 2.90 11.27
N ASP A 192 -1.66 2.93 12.12
CA ASP A 192 -0.35 2.47 11.69
C ASP A 192 -0.52 0.97 11.36
N LEU A 193 -0.80 0.69 10.08
CA LEU A 193 -1.01 -0.66 9.57
C LEU A 193 0.18 -1.57 9.88
N ALA A 194 1.39 -1.00 9.98
CA ALA A 194 2.57 -1.74 10.43
C ALA A 194 2.46 -2.12 11.92
N ALA A 195 2.01 -1.21 12.79
CA ALA A 195 1.80 -1.48 14.22
C ALA A 195 0.62 -2.43 14.51
N LEU A 196 -0.39 -2.50 13.63
CA LEU A 196 -1.51 -3.45 13.75
C LEU A 196 -1.18 -4.83 13.21
N SER A 197 -0.37 -4.91 12.14
CA SER A 197 0.12 -6.18 11.62
C SER A 197 1.02 -6.94 12.61
N GLU A 198 1.63 -6.23 13.55
CA GLU A 198 2.43 -6.83 14.64
C GLU A 198 1.56 -7.48 15.73
N LYS A 199 0.28 -7.07 15.85
CA LYS A 199 -0.64 -7.47 16.93
C LYS A 199 -1.78 -8.37 16.48
N LEU A 200 -2.04 -8.47 15.17
CA LEU A 200 -3.05 -9.35 14.60
C LEU A 200 -2.37 -10.49 13.84
N PRO A 201 -2.79 -11.75 14.01
CA PRO A 201 -2.26 -12.89 13.25
C PRO A 201 -2.69 -12.89 11.75
N ALA A 202 -3.13 -11.75 11.23
CA ALA A 202 -3.71 -11.61 9.89
C ALA A 202 -2.86 -10.69 9.00
N ASN A 203 -2.73 -11.09 7.73
CA ASN A 203 -1.85 -10.50 6.72
C ASN A 203 -2.45 -9.17 6.17
N PRO A 204 -1.68 -8.07 6.04
CA PRO A 204 -2.18 -6.78 5.53
C PRO A 204 -2.92 -6.86 4.18
N GLY A 205 -2.49 -7.77 3.29
CA GLY A 205 -3.13 -8.01 1.99
C GLY A 205 -4.51 -8.67 2.05
N SER A 206 -4.91 -9.21 3.21
CA SER A 206 -6.26 -9.75 3.44
C SER A 206 -7.28 -8.69 3.88
N LEU A 207 -6.83 -7.44 4.09
CA LEU A 207 -7.68 -6.29 4.42
C LEU A 207 -8.14 -5.51 3.19
N ILE A 208 -7.85 -5.99 1.98
CA ILE A 208 -8.46 -5.48 0.75
C ILE A 208 -9.96 -5.79 0.85
N PRO A 209 -10.86 -4.79 0.75
CA PRO A 209 -12.29 -5.04 0.90
C PRO A 209 -12.77 -5.97 -0.19
N TYR A 210 -13.67 -6.87 0.19
CA TYR A 210 -14.46 -7.70 -0.71
C TYR A 210 -15.05 -6.88 -1.88
N PRO A 211 -15.37 -7.51 -3.03
CA PRO A 211 -15.85 -6.82 -4.24
C PRO A 211 -17.07 -5.90 -4.05
N ASP A 212 -17.80 -6.05 -2.96
CA ASP A 212 -18.98 -5.26 -2.60
C ASP A 212 -18.69 -4.08 -1.66
N PHE A 213 -17.43 -3.85 -1.28
CA PHE A 213 -17.05 -2.82 -0.30
C PHE A 213 -16.08 -1.77 -0.86
N HIS A 214 -16.50 -0.54 -0.60
CA HIS A 214 -15.76 0.68 -0.41
C HIS A 214 -14.43 0.48 0.38
N THR A 215 -13.42 1.32 0.10
CA THR A 215 -12.04 1.32 0.64
C THR A 215 -11.93 1.09 2.16
N PHE A 216 -10.76 0.66 2.66
CA PHE A 216 -10.53 0.44 4.10
C PHE A 216 -10.90 1.68 4.97
N GLY A 217 -10.65 2.88 4.46
CA GLY A 217 -11.07 4.12 5.11
C GLY A 217 -12.58 4.33 5.17
N GLU A 218 -13.33 3.91 4.15
CA GLU A 218 -14.80 3.91 4.18
C GLU A 218 -15.34 2.93 5.23
N GLU A 219 -14.74 1.74 5.38
CA GLU A 219 -15.15 0.76 6.40
C GLU A 219 -14.86 1.25 7.84
N ILE A 220 -13.73 1.91 8.07
CA ILE A 220 -13.42 2.53 9.38
C ILE A 220 -14.44 3.61 9.68
N ARG A 221 -14.75 4.49 8.72
CA ARG A 221 -15.73 5.55 8.90
C ARG A 221 -17.10 5.00 9.24
N ARG A 222 -17.56 3.97 8.53
CA ARG A 222 -18.81 3.28 8.84
C ARG A 222 -18.84 2.81 10.30
N ARG A 223 -17.80 2.10 10.75
CA ARG A 223 -17.72 1.60 12.14
C ARG A 223 -17.68 2.72 13.19
N ARG A 224 -16.98 3.82 12.91
CA ARG A 224 -16.95 4.99 13.80
C ARG A 224 -18.31 5.65 13.92
N ILE A 225 -19.02 5.80 12.80
CA ILE A 225 -20.37 6.34 12.76
C ILE A 225 -21.36 5.41 13.49
N GLU A 226 -21.25 4.10 13.33
CA GLU A 226 -22.05 3.12 14.09
C GLU A 226 -21.76 3.20 15.59
N LYS A 227 -20.50 3.39 15.99
CA LYS A 227 -20.16 3.58 17.40
C LYS A 227 -20.65 4.92 17.94
N ALA A 228 -20.61 5.98 17.14
CA ALA A 228 -21.13 7.30 17.49
C ALA A 228 -22.64 7.24 17.75
N MET A 229 -23.38 6.50 16.92
CA MET A 229 -24.80 6.23 17.12
C MET A 229 -25.10 5.63 18.49
N GLN A 230 -24.36 4.60 18.90
CA GLN A 230 -24.52 4.00 20.23
C GLN A 230 -24.30 5.01 21.35
N LEU A 231 -23.21 5.78 21.27
CA LEU A 231 -22.85 6.76 22.30
C LEU A 231 -23.85 7.92 22.38
N MET A 232 -24.44 8.31 21.24
CA MET A 232 -25.46 9.34 21.16
C MET A 232 -26.78 8.91 21.83
N GLU A 233 -27.12 7.62 21.79
CA GLU A 233 -28.30 7.08 22.45
C GLU A 233 -28.16 6.99 23.98
N GLU A 234 -26.93 6.89 24.49
CA GLU A 234 -26.66 6.82 25.93
C GLU A 234 -26.87 8.16 26.67
N ASP A 235 -27.00 9.28 25.95
CA ASP A 235 -27.18 10.67 26.44
C ASP A 235 -26.15 11.12 27.52
N LYS A 236 -25.00 10.44 27.59
CA LYS A 236 -23.90 10.74 28.54
C LYS A 236 -22.88 11.71 27.98
N TYR A 237 -22.81 11.84 26.66
CA TYR A 237 -21.78 12.58 25.95
C TYR A 237 -22.41 13.62 25.03
N SER A 238 -21.83 14.81 24.99
CA SER A 238 -22.17 15.82 23.99
C SER A 238 -21.76 15.35 22.59
N LEU A 239 -22.38 15.91 21.53
CA LEU A 239 -22.02 15.58 20.14
C LEU A 239 -20.53 15.82 19.83
N THR A 240 -19.93 16.85 20.45
CA THR A 240 -18.52 17.13 20.32
C THR A 240 -17.67 16.02 20.94
N GLU A 241 -18.01 15.56 22.14
CA GLU A 241 -17.32 14.45 22.81
C GLU A 241 -17.50 13.14 22.04
N VAL A 242 -18.70 12.87 21.52
CA VAL A 242 -18.94 11.70 20.67
C VAL A 242 -18.03 11.71 19.45
N ALA A 243 -17.90 12.85 18.75
CA ALA A 243 -17.02 12.98 17.59
C ALA A 243 -15.57 12.61 17.94
N TYR A 244 -15.05 13.14 19.06
CA TYR A 244 -13.68 12.84 19.49
C TYR A 244 -13.49 11.39 19.96
N ILE A 245 -14.41 10.86 20.77
CA ILE A 245 -14.35 9.48 21.29
C ILE A 245 -14.37 8.47 20.13
N THR A 246 -15.09 8.80 19.05
CA THR A 246 -15.20 7.95 17.87
C THR A 246 -14.09 8.19 16.86
N GLY A 247 -13.11 9.04 17.16
CA GLY A 247 -11.88 9.21 16.38
C GLY A 247 -11.98 10.23 15.24
N PHE A 248 -12.98 11.11 15.24
CA PHE A 248 -13.01 12.26 14.34
C PHE A 248 -12.19 13.42 14.92
N SER A 249 -11.54 14.17 14.03
CA SER A 249 -10.75 15.35 14.37
C SER A 249 -11.58 16.55 14.82
N ASP A 250 -12.81 16.69 14.30
CA ASP A 250 -13.72 17.77 14.70
C ASP A 250 -15.21 17.43 14.48
N LEU A 251 -16.07 18.20 15.16
CA LEU A 251 -17.53 18.03 15.12
C LEU A 251 -18.14 18.29 13.73
N GLY A 252 -17.56 19.20 12.96
CA GLY A 252 -18.02 19.54 11.61
C GLY A 252 -17.78 18.40 10.63
N HIS A 253 -16.59 17.79 10.69
CA HIS A 253 -16.26 16.61 9.90
C HIS A 253 -17.16 15.43 10.25
N PHE A 254 -17.28 15.12 11.54
CA PHE A 254 -18.21 14.10 12.05
C PHE A 254 -19.64 14.30 11.54
N SER A 255 -20.17 15.52 11.65
CA SER A 255 -21.55 15.81 11.26
C SER A 255 -21.80 15.62 9.77
N ARG A 256 -20.80 15.91 8.93
CA ARG A 256 -20.86 15.70 7.48
C ARG A 256 -20.91 14.21 7.14
N ILE A 257 -19.96 13.43 7.65
CA ILE A 257 -19.88 11.97 7.39
C ILE A 257 -21.12 11.25 7.93
N PHE A 258 -21.58 11.64 9.12
CA PHE A 258 -22.82 11.12 9.69
C PHE A 258 -24.03 11.39 8.77
N SER A 259 -24.12 12.61 8.22
CA SER A 259 -25.22 13.00 7.34
C SER A 259 -25.16 12.30 5.98
N GLU A 260 -23.97 12.05 5.45
CA GLU A 260 -23.77 11.25 4.24
C GLU A 260 -24.23 9.80 4.47
N HIS A 261 -23.99 9.24 5.66
CA HIS A 261 -24.33 7.85 5.98
C HIS A 261 -25.82 7.65 6.33
N TYR A 262 -26.45 8.59 7.04
CA TYR A 262 -27.84 8.44 7.55
C TYR A 262 -28.85 9.41 6.90
N GLY A 263 -28.43 10.25 5.96
CA GLY A 263 -29.27 11.23 5.28
C GLY A 263 -29.81 12.36 6.18
N LYS A 264 -29.37 12.45 7.44
CA LYS A 264 -29.80 13.45 8.43
C LYS A 264 -28.63 13.85 9.33
N THR A 265 -28.66 15.07 9.86
CA THR A 265 -27.65 15.52 10.83
C THR A 265 -27.73 14.73 12.14
N PRO A 266 -26.62 14.61 12.90
CA PRO A 266 -26.62 13.92 14.19
C PRO A 266 -27.73 14.41 15.14
N THR A 267 -27.90 15.73 15.25
CA THR A 267 -28.96 16.34 16.05
C THR A 267 -30.36 16.02 15.52
N GLY A 268 -30.55 16.03 14.20
CA GLY A 268 -31.84 15.69 13.58
C GLY A 268 -32.22 14.23 13.77
N HIS A 269 -31.22 13.35 13.72
CA HIS A 269 -31.39 11.93 13.98
C HIS A 269 -31.76 11.67 15.45
N LEU A 270 -31.05 12.29 16.41
CA LEU A 270 -31.37 12.21 17.84
C LEU A 270 -32.80 12.65 18.16
N LYS A 271 -33.26 13.75 17.56
CA LYS A 271 -34.64 14.22 17.73
C LYS A 271 -35.65 13.18 17.24
N THR A 272 -35.35 12.48 16.15
CA THR A 272 -36.22 11.44 15.60
C THR A 272 -36.31 10.24 16.55
N ILE A 273 -35.17 9.77 17.06
CA ILE A 273 -35.11 8.65 18.01
C ILE A 273 -35.85 8.98 19.30
N ARG A 274 -35.61 10.16 19.88
CA ARG A 274 -36.28 10.60 21.11
C ARG A 274 -37.80 10.73 20.92
N ALA A 275 -38.24 11.22 19.77
CA ALA A 275 -39.67 11.29 19.45
C ALA A 275 -40.33 9.91 19.23
N GLN A 276 -39.55 8.89 18.86
CA GLN A 276 -40.03 7.51 18.72
C GLN A 276 -40.11 6.81 20.09
N LYS A 277 -39.07 6.93 20.93
CA LYS A 277 -39.08 6.37 22.30
C LYS A 277 -40.22 6.93 23.15
N ASN A 278 -40.48 8.24 23.06
CA ASN A 278 -41.59 8.85 23.80
C ASN A 278 -42.97 8.38 23.33
N LYS A 279 -43.12 7.84 22.11
CA LYS A 279 -44.39 7.27 21.63
C LYS A 279 -44.59 5.82 22.08
N GLU A 280 -43.52 5.05 22.21
CA GLU A 280 -43.56 3.66 22.68
C GLU A 280 -43.72 3.56 24.21
N GLU A 281 -43.37 4.60 24.97
CA GLU A 281 -43.61 4.69 26.43
C GLU A 281 -45.02 5.19 26.79
N GLU A 282 -45.77 5.73 25.82
CA GLU A 282 -47.15 6.23 25.98
C GLU A 282 -48.24 5.22 25.54
N GLU A 283 -47.86 4.08 24.94
CA GLU A 283 -48.73 2.93 24.59
C GLU A 283 -48.62 1.78 25.63
#